data_AF-A0A914QBL4-F1
#
_entry.id   AF-A0A914QBL4-F1
#
_cell.length_a   1.000
_cell.length_b   1.000
_cell.length_c   1.000
_cell.angle_alpha   90.00
_cell.angle_beta   90.00
_cell.angle_gamma   90.00
#
_symmetry.space_group_name_H-M   'P 1'
#
loop_
_entity.id
_entity.type
_entity.pdbx_description
1 polymer ?
#
loop_
_entity_poly.entity_id
_entity_poly.type
_entity_poly.pdbx_seq_one_letter_code
_entity_poly.pdbx_strand_id
1 'polypeptide(L)'
;MQASNEVVQTNFGQRPFLYDIQKDFEKVRAFTRKSFNSIRLPPEKALWMNEAVAHWLSHLGYSDTMGAFQKITNIDFVYNHDSLKRRRKVMDIIKDGKISENLEYIGQEYDFVLNTNKHLHLLLKVQAFIEDILLVAKVNLFFTF
;
A
#
# COMPACT_ATOMS: atom_id res chain seq x y z
N MET A 1 28.68 34.48 -27.26
CA MET A 1 27.92 35.44 -28.08
C MET A 1 27.34 36.47 -27.14
N GLN A 2 27.83 37.70 -27.20
CA GLN A 2 27.39 38.81 -26.35
C GLN A 2 26.34 39.59 -27.14
N ALA A 3 25.10 39.65 -26.65
CA ALA A 3 24.04 40.40 -27.31
C ALA A 3 24.34 41.90 -27.18
N SER A 4 24.82 42.51 -28.27
CA SER A 4 25.48 43.82 -28.28
C SER A 4 24.59 45.03 -27.95
N ASN A 5 23.26 44.87 -27.83
CA ASN A 5 22.32 46.00 -27.69
C ASN A 5 21.23 45.80 -26.61
N GLU A 6 21.42 44.90 -25.63
CA GLU A 6 20.44 44.72 -24.56
C GLU A 6 20.65 45.76 -23.44
N VAL A 7 19.73 46.74 -23.34
CA VAL A 7 19.73 47.72 -22.25
C VAL A 7 19.14 47.07 -21.01
N VAL A 8 20.00 46.55 -20.14
CA VAL A 8 19.60 45.98 -18.85
C VAL A 8 19.22 47.12 -17.90
N GLN A 9 17.93 47.32 -17.64
CA GLN A 9 17.51 48.24 -16.58
C GLN A 9 17.89 47.69 -15.20
N THR A 10 18.90 48.28 -14.57
CA THR A 10 19.34 47.93 -13.22
C THR A 10 18.70 48.87 -12.20
N ASN A 11 18.05 48.30 -11.19
CA ASN A 11 17.51 49.05 -10.06
C ASN A 11 18.57 49.16 -8.94
N PHE A 12 19.32 50.27 -8.89
CA PHE A 12 20.30 50.57 -7.83
C PHE A 12 19.65 51.01 -6.51
N GLY A 13 18.55 50.36 -6.09
CA GLY A 13 17.82 50.72 -4.88
C GLY A 13 16.86 51.91 -5.00
N GLN A 14 16.61 52.39 -6.23
CA GLN A 14 15.62 53.45 -6.50
C GLN A 14 14.17 52.96 -6.36
N ARG A 15 13.95 51.64 -6.44
CA ARG A 15 12.66 50.98 -6.19
C ARG A 15 12.86 49.82 -5.20
N PRO A 16 11.86 49.48 -4.35
CA PRO A 16 11.96 48.33 -3.45
C PRO A 16 12.27 47.05 -4.23
N PHE A 17 13.27 46.28 -3.76
CA PHE A 17 13.58 44.98 -4.33
C PHE A 17 12.55 43.95 -3.83
N LEU A 18 11.59 43.61 -4.68
CA LEU A 18 10.63 42.54 -4.41
C LEU A 18 11.01 41.32 -5.27
N TYR A 19 11.75 40.39 -4.69
CA TYR A 19 12.12 39.16 -5.36
C TYR A 19 11.00 38.13 -5.30
N ASP A 20 10.59 37.65 -6.46
CA ASP A 20 9.59 36.58 -6.57
C ASP A 20 10.26 35.20 -6.51
N ILE A 21 10.59 34.77 -5.29
CA ILE A 21 11.23 33.47 -5.04
C ILE A 21 10.35 32.27 -5.45
N GLN A 22 9.03 32.47 -5.58
CA GLN A 22 8.10 31.38 -5.94
C GLN A 22 8.40 30.83 -7.34
N LYS A 23 8.76 31.70 -8.28
CA LYS A 23 9.16 31.30 -9.63
C LYS A 23 10.39 30.41 -9.64
N ASP A 24 11.33 30.63 -8.74
CA ASP A 24 12.51 29.77 -8.64
C ASP A 24 12.16 28.41 -8.06
N PHE A 25 11.31 28.36 -7.03
CA PHE A 25 10.80 27.09 -6.52
C PHE A 25 10.07 26.29 -7.59
N GLU A 26 9.26 26.95 -8.43
CA GLU A 26 8.59 26.32 -9.57
C GLU A 26 9.59 25.78 -10.61
N LYS A 27 10.60 26.57 -10.98
CA LYS A 27 11.66 26.13 -11.90
C LYS A 27 12.43 24.94 -11.36
N VAL A 28 12.84 24.97 -10.09
CA VAL A 28 13.56 23.86 -9.44
C VAL A 28 12.68 22.61 -9.43
N ARG A 29 11.40 22.72 -9.02
CA ARG A 29 10.45 21.59 -9.05
C ARG A 29 10.28 21.02 -10.45
N ALA A 30 10.12 21.88 -11.45
CA ALA A 30 9.96 21.45 -12.84
C ALA A 30 11.22 20.75 -13.38
N PHE A 31 12.40 21.30 -13.09
CA PHE A 31 13.69 20.71 -13.43
C PHE A 31 13.87 19.34 -12.76
N THR A 32 13.67 19.26 -11.44
CA THR A 32 13.78 18.00 -10.68
C THR A 32 12.84 16.93 -11.24
N ARG A 33 11.57 17.27 -11.50
CA ARG A 33 10.60 16.35 -12.10
C ARG A 33 11.05 15.87 -13.48
N LYS A 34 11.56 16.77 -14.32
CA LYS A 34 12.10 16.42 -15.64
C LYS A 34 13.30 15.48 -15.53
N SER A 35 14.22 15.75 -14.60
CA SER A 35 15.38 14.91 -14.34
C SER A 35 14.97 13.51 -13.92
N PHE A 36 14.03 13.36 -12.96
CA PHE A 36 13.52 12.05 -12.56
C PHE A 36 12.88 11.28 -13.73
N ASN A 37 12.04 11.95 -14.53
CA ASN A 37 11.37 11.30 -15.66
C ASN A 37 12.34 10.86 -16.78
N SER A 38 13.53 11.46 -16.84
CA SER A 38 14.58 11.10 -17.80
C SER A 38 15.42 9.89 -17.37
N ILE A 39 15.35 9.49 -16.09
CA ILE A 39 16.09 8.33 -15.59
C ILE A 39 15.55 7.07 -16.28
N ARG A 40 16.46 6.29 -16.85
CA ARG A 40 16.21 4.95 -17.36
C ARG A 40 16.95 3.97 -16.46
N LEU A 41 16.21 3.09 -15.79
CA LEU A 41 16.82 2.02 -15.01
C LEU A 41 17.39 0.96 -15.96
N PRO A 42 18.51 0.30 -15.59
CA PRO A 42 18.95 -0.91 -16.27
C PRO A 42 17.81 -1.95 -16.30
N PRO A 43 17.63 -2.71 -17.40
CA PRO A 43 16.57 -3.70 -17.51
C PRO A 43 16.55 -4.71 -16.35
N GLU A 44 17.73 -5.13 -15.89
CA GLU A 44 17.91 -6.06 -14.75
C GLU A 44 17.30 -5.50 -13.45
N LYS A 45 17.51 -4.20 -13.18
CA LYS A 45 16.93 -3.55 -11.99
C LYS A 45 15.43 -3.41 -12.10
N ALA A 46 14.92 -3.12 -13.29
CA ALA A 46 13.48 -3.05 -13.52
C ALA A 46 12.82 -4.44 -13.33
N LEU A 47 13.44 -5.50 -13.83
CA LEU A 47 12.96 -6.87 -13.65
C LEU A 47 12.95 -7.26 -12.17
N TRP A 48 14.08 -7.08 -11.47
CA TRP A 48 14.18 -7.36 -10.03
C TRP A 48 13.13 -6.60 -9.22
N MET A 49 12.90 -5.33 -9.54
CA MET A 49 11.89 -4.51 -8.86
C MET A 49 10.47 -5.03 -9.12
N ASN A 50 10.19 -5.47 -10.36
CA ASN A 50 8.90 -6.08 -10.68
C ASN A 50 8.69 -7.39 -9.92
N GLU A 51 9.72 -8.25 -9.82
CA GLU A 51 9.66 -9.46 -9.00
C GLU A 51 9.42 -9.14 -7.53
N ALA A 52 10.13 -8.17 -6.96
CA ALA A 52 9.94 -7.75 -5.57
C ALA A 52 8.51 -7.27 -5.29
N VAL A 53 7.94 -6.47 -6.21
CA VAL A 53 6.55 -6.03 -6.12
C VAL A 53 5.58 -7.21 -6.24
N ALA A 54 5.83 -8.16 -7.13
CA ALA A 54 5.02 -9.37 -7.24
C ALA A 54 5.05 -10.21 -5.95
N HIS A 55 6.23 -10.45 -5.37
CA HIS A 55 6.34 -11.13 -4.09
C HIS A 55 5.54 -10.42 -2.99
N TRP A 56 5.61 -9.09 -2.93
CA TRP A 56 4.83 -8.31 -1.98
C TRP A 56 3.31 -8.40 -2.20
N LEU A 57 2.86 -8.27 -3.45
CA LEU A 57 1.44 -8.38 -3.82
C LEU A 57 0.87 -9.76 -3.49
N SER A 58 1.62 -10.82 -3.81
CA SER A 58 1.21 -12.20 -3.52
C SER A 58 1.23 -12.50 -2.02
N HIS A 59 2.21 -11.97 -1.28
CA HIS A 59 2.27 -12.14 0.16
C HIS A 59 1.02 -11.55 0.84
N LEU A 60 0.61 -10.34 0.45
CA LEU A 60 -0.57 -9.65 0.99
C LEU A 60 -1.92 -10.10 0.45
N GLY A 61 -1.93 -11.02 -0.51
CA GLY A 61 -3.15 -11.58 -1.09
C GLY A 61 -3.85 -10.67 -2.13
N TYR A 62 -3.14 -9.70 -2.71
CA TYR A 62 -3.68 -8.79 -3.73
C TYR A 62 -3.73 -9.43 -5.11
N SER A 63 -4.58 -10.45 -5.27
CA SER A 63 -4.72 -11.25 -6.48
C SER A 63 -5.14 -10.44 -7.72
N ASP A 64 -6.14 -9.56 -7.60
CA ASP A 64 -6.61 -8.76 -8.74
C ASP A 64 -5.54 -7.74 -9.19
N THR A 65 -4.89 -7.06 -8.23
CA THR A 65 -3.77 -6.15 -8.49
C THR A 65 -2.59 -6.89 -9.12
N MET A 66 -2.28 -8.10 -8.64
CA MET A 66 -1.24 -8.94 -9.22
C MET A 66 -1.53 -9.26 -10.68
N GLY A 67 -2.76 -9.68 -11.00
CA GLY A 67 -3.15 -9.98 -12.38
C GLY A 67 -3.02 -8.77 -13.31
N ALA A 68 -3.37 -7.58 -12.84
CA ALA A 68 -3.15 -6.34 -13.60
C ALA A 68 -1.64 -6.00 -13.72
N PHE A 69 -0.89 -6.19 -12.65
CA PHE A 69 0.54 -5.90 -12.59
C PHE A 69 1.35 -6.77 -13.56
N GLN A 70 1.05 -8.08 -13.64
CA GLN A 70 1.68 -8.98 -14.60
C GLN A 70 1.43 -8.59 -16.05
N LYS A 71 0.20 -8.17 -16.38
CA LYS A 71 -0.14 -7.70 -17.74
C LYS A 71 0.64 -6.47 -18.16
N ILE A 72 0.98 -5.59 -17.21
CA ILE A 72 1.71 -4.34 -17.49
C ILE A 72 3.22 -4.60 -17.56
N THR A 73 3.73 -5.48 -16.70
CA THR A 73 5.17 -5.71 -16.53
C THR A 73 5.72 -6.89 -17.34
N ASN A 74 4.83 -7.72 -17.91
CA ASN A 74 5.15 -8.96 -18.62
C ASN A 74 6.00 -9.94 -17.81
N ILE A 75 5.91 -9.90 -16.47
CA ILE A 75 6.56 -10.89 -15.62
C ILE A 75 5.73 -12.18 -15.60
N ASP A 76 6.42 -13.31 -15.68
CA ASP A 76 5.82 -14.63 -15.49
C ASP A 76 5.99 -15.06 -14.02
N PHE A 77 5.02 -14.68 -13.19
CA PHE A 77 5.02 -14.97 -11.76
C PHE A 77 3.90 -15.95 -11.45
N VAL A 78 4.25 -17.16 -11.02
CA VAL A 78 3.27 -18.21 -10.75
C VAL A 78 2.72 -18.09 -9.33
N TYR A 79 1.40 -17.97 -9.20
CA TYR A 79 0.71 -17.96 -7.91
C TYR A 79 -0.68 -18.58 -8.02
N ASN A 80 -1.17 -19.07 -6.89
CA ASN A 80 -2.54 -19.56 -6.78
C ASN A 80 -3.48 -18.40 -6.42
N HIS A 81 -4.19 -17.90 -7.42
CA HIS A 81 -5.14 -16.79 -7.28
C HIS A 81 -6.17 -17.03 -6.17
N ASP A 82 -6.75 -18.23 -6.08
CA ASP A 82 -7.79 -18.55 -5.10
C ASP A 82 -7.23 -18.66 -3.69
N SER A 83 -6.00 -19.17 -3.53
CA SER A 83 -5.30 -19.18 -2.26
C SER A 83 -5.07 -17.75 -1.72
N LEU A 84 -4.73 -16.82 -2.61
CA LEU A 84 -4.55 -15.41 -2.25
C LEU A 84 -5.87 -14.76 -1.83
N LYS A 85 -6.96 -15.01 -2.57
CA LYS A 85 -8.30 -14.50 -2.22
C LYS A 85 -8.78 -15.04 -0.88
N ARG A 86 -8.60 -16.33 -0.62
CA ARG A 86 -8.95 -16.95 0.67
C ARG A 86 -8.14 -16.38 1.83
N ARG A 87 -6.82 -16.23 1.67
CA ARG A 87 -5.96 -15.58 2.68
C ARG A 87 -6.43 -14.16 2.96
N ARG A 88 -6.73 -13.41 1.91
CA ARG A 88 -7.19 -12.02 2.08
C ARG A 88 -8.51 -11.97 2.83
N LYS A 89 -9.47 -12.83 2.48
CA LYS A 89 -10.76 -12.92 3.17
C LYS A 89 -10.59 -13.20 4.66
N VAL A 90 -9.72 -14.16 5.04
CA VAL A 90 -9.43 -14.43 6.46
C VAL A 90 -8.75 -13.24 7.15
N MET A 91 -7.83 -12.55 6.47
CA MET A 91 -7.21 -11.34 7.01
C MET A 91 -8.23 -10.21 7.22
N ASP A 92 -9.19 -10.05 6.32
CA ASP A 92 -10.23 -9.02 6.45
C ASP A 92 -11.20 -9.37 7.59
N ILE A 93 -11.58 -10.65 7.76
CA ILE A 93 -12.36 -11.11 8.93
C ILE A 93 -11.66 -10.77 10.25
N ILE A 94 -10.35 -11.03 10.33
CA ILE A 94 -9.54 -10.74 11.53
C ILE A 94 -9.47 -9.24 11.80
N LYS A 95 -9.23 -8.43 10.76
CA LYS A 95 -9.15 -6.96 10.89
C LYS A 95 -10.47 -6.31 11.28
N ASP A 96 -11.57 -6.88 10.79
CA ASP A 96 -12.92 -6.41 11.07
C ASP A 96 -13.42 -6.83 12.47
N GLY A 97 -12.68 -7.67 13.19
CA GLY A 97 -13.09 -8.21 14.49
C GLY A 97 -14.34 -9.09 14.41
N LYS A 98 -14.43 -9.91 13.35
CA LYS A 98 -15.53 -10.84 13.08
C LYS A 98 -15.09 -12.30 13.19
N ILE A 99 -14.09 -12.57 14.03
CA ILE A 99 -13.50 -13.90 14.17
C ILE A 99 -14.53 -14.85 14.78
N SER A 100 -15.28 -14.43 15.80
CA SER A 100 -16.27 -15.30 16.44
C SER A 100 -17.34 -15.82 15.48
N GLU A 101 -17.90 -14.93 14.66
CA GLU A 101 -18.89 -15.27 13.61
C GLU A 101 -18.33 -16.18 12.50
N ASN A 102 -17.01 -16.19 12.30
CA ASN A 102 -16.37 -16.86 11.17
C ASN A 102 -15.38 -17.98 11.60
N LEU A 103 -15.44 -18.41 12.85
CA LEU A 103 -14.46 -19.35 13.41
C LEU A 103 -14.45 -20.69 12.66
N GLU A 104 -15.63 -21.19 12.27
CA GLU A 104 -15.76 -22.42 11.49
C GLU A 104 -15.14 -22.28 10.10
N TYR A 105 -15.40 -21.17 9.41
CA TYR A 105 -14.83 -20.89 8.09
C TYR A 105 -13.30 -20.82 8.14
N ILE A 106 -12.73 -20.11 9.12
CA ILE A 106 -11.28 -20.04 9.32
C ILE A 106 -10.71 -21.43 9.62
N GLY A 107 -11.43 -22.21 10.44
CA GLY A 107 -11.09 -23.59 10.79
C GLY A 107 -10.97 -24.49 9.56
N GLN A 108 -11.95 -24.45 8.67
CA GLN A 108 -11.97 -25.26 7.45
C GLN A 108 -10.88 -24.86 6.45
N GLU A 109 -10.69 -23.55 6.22
CA GLU A 109 -9.73 -23.06 5.22
C GLU A 109 -8.26 -23.24 5.63
N TYR A 110 -7.99 -23.24 6.95
CA TYR A 110 -6.64 -23.27 7.50
C TYR A 110 -6.44 -24.41 8.51
N ASP A 111 -7.19 -25.50 8.39
CA ASP A 111 -7.16 -26.66 9.30
C ASP A 111 -5.72 -27.14 9.57
N PHE A 112 -4.93 -27.37 8.52
CA PHE A 112 -3.54 -27.78 8.66
C PHE A 112 -2.68 -26.81 9.50
N VAL A 113 -2.81 -25.50 9.27
CA VAL A 113 -2.04 -24.47 9.99
C VAL A 113 -2.43 -24.44 11.46
N LEU A 114 -3.73 -24.53 11.73
CA LEU A 114 -4.30 -24.49 13.06
C LEU A 114 -3.99 -25.74 13.89
N ASN A 115 -4.01 -26.91 13.25
CA ASN A 115 -3.63 -28.18 13.89
C ASN A 115 -2.13 -28.27 14.14
N THR A 116 -1.32 -27.69 13.26
CA THR A 116 0.14 -27.62 13.44
C THR A 116 0.53 -26.61 14.52
N ASN A 117 -0.12 -25.44 14.53
CA ASN A 117 0.15 -24.37 15.49
C ASN A 117 -1.01 -24.19 16.48
N LYS A 118 -1.04 -25.07 17.48
CA LYS A 118 -2.06 -25.05 18.55
C LYS A 118 -2.09 -23.75 19.34
N HIS A 119 -0.94 -23.07 19.47
CA HIS A 119 -0.87 -21.77 20.14
C HIS A 119 -1.63 -20.69 19.37
N LEU A 120 -1.43 -20.61 18.05
CA LEU A 120 -2.21 -19.71 17.18
C LEU A 120 -3.71 -20.04 17.24
N HIS A 121 -4.06 -21.32 17.21
CA HIS A 121 -5.45 -21.74 17.31
C HIS A 121 -6.10 -21.33 18.65
N LEU A 122 -5.36 -21.43 19.76
CA LEU A 122 -5.80 -20.93 21.06
C LEU A 122 -5.99 -19.41 21.05
N LEU A 123 -5.04 -18.64 20.51
CA LEU A 123 -5.16 -17.18 20.41
C LEU A 123 -6.39 -16.76 19.60
N LEU A 124 -6.68 -17.43 18.49
CA LEU A 124 -7.88 -17.18 17.69
C LEU A 124 -9.16 -17.44 18.48
N LYS A 125 -9.20 -18.53 19.26
CA LYS A 125 -10.35 -18.85 20.14
C LYS A 125 -10.52 -17.84 21.27
N VAL A 126 -9.43 -17.40 21.88
CA VAL A 126 -9.46 -16.34 22.91
C VAL A 126 -9.98 -15.03 22.33
N GLN A 127 -9.51 -14.65 21.14
CA GLN A 127 -9.98 -13.45 20.46
C GLN A 127 -11.47 -13.54 20.11
N ALA A 128 -11.95 -14.66 19.58
CA ALA A 128 -13.37 -14.91 19.33
C ALA A 128 -14.21 -14.77 20.62
N PHE A 129 -13.74 -15.33 21.72
CA PHE A 129 -14.42 -15.22 23.02
C PHE A 129 -14.51 -13.77 23.51
N ILE A 130 -13.44 -12.97 23.32
CA ILE A 130 -13.45 -11.54 23.66
C ILE A 130 -14.49 -10.79 22.79
N GLU A 131 -14.57 -11.09 21.50
CA GLU A 131 -15.55 -10.49 20.59
C GLU A 131 -17.00 -10.79 21.03
N ASP A 132 -17.29 -12.02 21.43
CA ASP A 132 -18.61 -12.41 21.93
C ASP A 132 -18.98 -11.67 23.23
N ILE A 133 -18.03 -11.53 24.17
CA ILE A 133 -18.25 -10.74 25.40
C ILE A 133 -18.57 -9.28 25.05
N LEU A 134 -17.82 -8.68 24.13
CA LEU A 134 -18.03 -7.30 23.71
C LEU A 134 -19.38 -7.11 23.03
N LEU A 135 -19.83 -8.09 22.24
CA LEU A 135 -21.16 -8.08 21.62
C LEU A 135 -22.26 -8.10 22.68
N VAL A 136 -22.18 -9.03 23.64
CA VAL A 136 -23.15 -9.13 24.75
C VAL A 136 -23.18 -7.85 25.58
N ALA A 137 -22.01 -7.27 25.90
CA ALA A 137 -21.92 -6.01 26.63
C ALA A 137 -22.58 -4.85 25.88
N LYS A 138 -22.34 -4.73 24.57
CA LYS A 138 -23.00 -3.74 23.71
C LYS A 138 -24.51 -3.92 23.71
N VAL A 139 -25.00 -5.15 23.53
CA VAL A 139 -26.43 -5.47 23.55
C VAL A 139 -27.06 -5.04 24.88
N ASN A 140 -26.44 -5.37 26.02
CA ASN A 140 -26.95 -4.99 27.33
C ASN A 140 -27.00 -3.47 27.55
N LEU A 141 -26.04 -2.71 27.01
CA LEU A 141 -26.05 -1.24 27.03
C LEU A 141 -27.20 -0.64 26.19
N PHE A 142 -27.62 -1.30 25.10
CA PHE A 142 -28.75 -0.85 24.28
C PHE A 142 -30.11 -1.15 24.92
N PHE A 143 -30.20 -2.14 25.82
CA PHE A 143 -31.45 -2.48 26.53
C PHE A 143 -31.61 -1.80 27.90
N THR A 144 -30.69 -0.90 28.29
CA THR A 144 -30.74 -0.17 29.57
C THR A 144 -31.26 1.28 29.46
N PHE A 145 -31.88 1.65 28.34
CA PHE A 145 -32.59 2.93 28.15
C PHE A 145 -34.05 2.73 27.75
#